data_AF-A0A101TJQ3-F1
#
_entry.id   AF-A0A101TJQ3-F1
#
_cell.length_a   1.000
_cell.length_b   1.000
_cell.length_c   1.000
_cell.angle_alpha   90.00
_cell.angle_beta   90.00
_cell.angle_gamma   90.00
#
_symmetry.space_group_name_H-M   'P 1'
#
loop_
_entity.id
_entity.type
_entity.pdbx_description
1 polymer ?
#
loop_
_entity_poly.entity_id
_entity_poly.type
_entity_poly.pdbx_seq_one_letter_code
_entity_poly.pdbx_strand_id
1 'polypeptide(L)' 'MTVVGFGFRDACRARANGDGNILELDLKATRSGRHHGLLAGTAEIRRLNTVGGVAPAGSCTPGVVVGVPYRADYVFLNG' A
#
# COMPACT_ATOMS: atom_id res chain seq x y z
N MET A 1 -14.92 -17.73 4.46
CA MET A 1 -13.87 -16.89 5.07
C MET A 1 -14.08 -15.46 4.62
N THR A 2 -14.83 -14.69 5.40
CA THR A 2 -15.07 -13.27 5.10
C THR A 2 -13.80 -12.51 5.42
N VAL A 3 -13.15 -11.91 4.40
CA VAL A 3 -12.17 -10.85 4.66
C VAL A 3 -12.97 -9.67 5.19
N VAL A 4 -12.98 -9.50 6.50
CA VAL A 4 -13.51 -8.28 7.09
C VAL A 4 -12.52 -7.18 6.74
N GLY A 5 -12.88 -6.34 5.77
CA GLY A 5 -11.94 -5.40 5.15
C GLY A 5 -11.34 -4.43 6.16
N PHE A 6 -10.15 -3.94 5.87
CA PHE A 6 -9.64 -2.67 6.41
C PHE A 6 -10.00 -1.58 5.40
N GLY A 7 -10.68 -0.53 5.86
CA GLY A 7 -11.01 0.63 5.03
C GLY A 7 -9.92 1.70 5.19
N PHE A 8 -9.36 2.17 4.08
CA PHE A 8 -8.45 3.32 4.05
C PHE A 8 -9.26 4.55 3.64
N ARG A 9 -9.71 5.34 4.62
CA ARG A 9 -10.61 6.49 4.38
C ARG A 9 -9.91 7.84 4.51
N ASP A 10 -8.70 7.87 5.04
CA ASP A 10 -7.91 9.08 5.27
C ASP A 10 -6.72 9.19 4.30
N ALA A 11 -6.17 10.41 4.20
CA ALA A 11 -5.22 10.82 3.18
C ALA A 11 -3.99 9.89 3.09
N CYS A 12 -3.92 9.16 1.98
CA CYS A 12 -2.71 8.48 1.54
C CYS A 12 -1.59 9.51 1.34
N ARG A 13 -0.56 9.46 2.19
CA ARG A 13 0.57 10.37 2.07
C ARG A 13 1.72 9.67 1.37
N ALA A 14 1.99 10.10 0.14
CA ALA A 14 3.08 9.57 -0.65
C ALA A 14 4.40 10.32 -0.39
N ARG A 15 5.53 9.60 -0.41
CA ARG A 15 6.88 10.19 -0.39
C ARG A 15 7.75 9.59 -1.49
N ALA A 16 8.61 10.42 -2.07
CA ALA A 16 9.64 9.95 -3.00
C ALA A 16 10.67 9.08 -2.27
N ASN A 17 11.16 8.05 -2.94
CA ASN A 17 12.18 7.12 -2.43
C ASN A 17 13.29 6.90 -3.47
N GLY A 18 13.89 7.99 -3.91
CA GLY A 18 14.89 7.97 -4.98
C GLY A 18 14.31 7.62 -6.36
N ASP A 19 15.15 7.80 -7.37
CA ASP A 19 14.80 7.46 -8.75
C ASP A 19 14.72 5.94 -8.92
N GLY A 20 13.86 5.49 -9.83
CA GLY A 20 13.72 4.06 -10.12
C GLY A 20 12.78 3.30 -9.18
N ASN A 21 12.13 3.97 -8.23
CA ASN A 21 11.27 3.33 -7.23
C ASN A 21 9.86 3.93 -7.20
N ILE A 22 8.86 3.09 -6.93
CA ILE A 22 7.53 3.57 -6.59
C ILE A 22 7.54 4.36 -5.28
N LEU A 23 6.58 5.27 -5.12
CA LEU A 23 6.45 6.06 -3.91
C LEU A 23 6.20 5.17 -2.68
N GLU A 24 6.81 5.56 -1.57
CA GLU A 24 6.42 5.08 -0.25
C GLU A 24 5.05 5.64 0.12
N LEU A 25 4.29 4.86 0.89
CA LEU A 25 2.96 5.26 1.34
C LEU A 25 2.86 5.18 2.85
N ASP A 26 2.17 6.16 3.41
CA ASP A 26 1.62 6.13 4.76
C ASP A 26 0.10 6.17 4.64
N LEU A 27 -0.54 5.10 5.10
CA LEU A 27 -1.98 4.90 5.07
C LEU A 27 -2.51 4.80 6.49
N LYS A 28 -3.44 5.68 6.83
CA LYS A 28 -4.22 5.54 8.06
C LYS A 28 -5.31 4.48 7.86
N ALA A 29 -5.35 3.53 8.79
CA ALA A 29 -6.26 2.40 8.73
C ALA A 29 -7.49 2.68 9.61
N THR A 30 -8.67 2.53 9.02
CA THR A 30 -9.92 2.44 9.79
C THR A 30 -10.30 0.98 9.93
N ARG A 31 -10.45 0.52 11.18
CA ARG A 31 -10.96 -0.83 11.45
C ARG A 31 -12.41 -0.94 10.98
N SER A 32 -12.66 -1.83 10.01
CA SER A 32 -14.02 -2.17 9.56
C SER A 32 -14.46 -3.58 9.94
N GLY A 33 -13.72 -4.25 10.85
CA GLY A 33 -14.01 -5.61 11.29
C GLY A 33 -14.00 -5.85 12.80
N ARG A 34 -13.89 -7.13 13.18
CA ARG A 34 -13.91 -7.58 14.58
C ARG A 34 -12.74 -6.97 15.37
N HIS A 35 -12.91 -6.85 16.68
CA HIS A 35 -11.88 -6.33 17.60
C HIS A 35 -10.74 -7.32 17.91
N HIS A 36 -10.61 -8.40 17.15
CA HIS A 36 -9.62 -9.46 17.35
C HIS A 36 -9.09 -9.97 16.01
N GLY A 37 -7.90 -10.57 16.03
CA GLY A 37 -7.18 -11.05 14.85
C GLY A 37 -5.87 -10.29 14.64
N LEU A 38 -5.02 -10.82 13.75
CA LEU A 38 -3.63 -10.37 13.58
C LEU A 38 -3.50 -8.86 13.31
N LEU A 39 -4.44 -8.28 12.57
CA LEU A 39 -4.39 -6.86 12.17
C LEU A 39 -5.37 -5.97 12.95
N ALA A 40 -6.12 -6.50 13.93
CA ALA A 40 -7.24 -5.76 14.55
C ALA A 40 -6.82 -4.50 15.31
N GLY A 41 -5.54 -4.41 15.71
CA GLY A 41 -4.92 -3.24 16.33
C GLY A 41 -4.28 -2.25 15.36
N THR A 42 -4.17 -2.58 14.07
CA THR A 42 -3.49 -1.74 13.08
C THR A 42 -4.23 -0.41 12.90
N ALA A 43 -3.55 0.67 13.24
CA ALA A 43 -4.01 2.05 13.02
C ALA A 43 -3.32 2.70 11.81
N GLU A 44 -2.16 2.18 11.40
CA GLU A 44 -1.39 2.71 10.28
C GLU A 44 -0.65 1.60 9.54
N ILE A 45 -0.58 1.71 8.22
CA ILE A 45 0.20 0.83 7.36
C ILE A 45 1.15 1.68 6.55
N ARG A 46 2.44 1.36 6.62
CA ARG A 46 3.44 1.98 5.76
C ARG A 46 4.02 0.99 4.76
N ARG A 47 4.16 1.45 3.53
CA ARG A 47 4.99 0.82 2.50
C ARG A 47 6.29 1.60 2.40
N LEU A 48 7.39 0.98 2.78
CA LEU A 48 8.71 1.59 2.93
C LEU A 48 9.76 0.88 2.07
N ASN A 49 10.92 1.51 1.89
CA ASN A 49 12.11 0.95 1.27
C ASN A 49 11.79 0.30 -0.10
N THR A 50 10.97 0.99 -0.89
CA THR A 50 10.51 0.48 -2.19
C THR A 50 11.68 0.34 -3.16
N VAL A 51 11.71 -0.78 -3.89
CA VAL A 51 12.70 -1.03 -4.95
C VAL A 51 11.99 -1.43 -6.22
N GLY A 52 12.14 -0.64 -7.29
CA GLY A 52 11.49 -0.88 -8.58
C GLY A 52 10.02 -0.42 -8.63
N GLY A 53 9.27 -0.97 -9.58
CA GLY A 53 7.84 -0.70 -9.78
C GLY A 53 7.50 0.54 -10.61
N VAL A 54 8.49 1.19 -11.22
CA VAL A 54 8.26 2.39 -12.06
C VAL A 54 7.35 2.04 -13.23
N ALA A 55 6.42 2.94 -13.52
CA ALA A 55 5.53 2.80 -14.67
C ALA A 55 6.36 2.63 -15.96
N PRO A 56 6.02 1.66 -16.83
CA PRO A 56 6.71 1.50 -18.10
C PRO A 56 6.57 2.77 -18.95
N ALA A 57 7.60 3.09 -19.74
CA ALA A 57 7.52 4.18 -20.69
C ALA A 57 6.51 3.85 -21.81
N GLY A 58 5.93 4.88 -22.42
CA GLY A 58 4.98 4.75 -23.53
C GLY A 58 3.51 4.96 -23.13
N SER A 59 2.62 4.78 -24.09
CA SER A 59 1.18 4.92 -23.88
C SER A 59 0.55 3.66 -23.29
N CYS A 60 -0.49 3.82 -22.49
CA CYS A 60 -1.31 2.70 -22.05
C CYS A 60 -2.23 2.24 -23.19
N THR A 61 -2.26 0.93 -23.49
CA THR A 61 -3.29 0.34 -24.35
C THR A 61 -4.54 0.06 -23.51
N PRO A 62 -5.73 0.59 -23.90
CA PRO A 62 -6.96 0.32 -23.17
C PRO A 62 -7.23 -1.18 -23.03
N GLY A 63 -7.60 -1.62 -21.82
CA GLY A 63 -7.89 -3.02 -21.52
C GLY A 63 -6.66 -3.89 -21.25
N VAL A 64 -5.43 -3.39 -21.46
CA VAL A 64 -4.20 -4.12 -21.14
C VAL A 64 -3.72 -3.76 -19.74
N VAL A 65 -3.35 -4.78 -18.96
CA VAL A 65 -2.74 -4.63 -17.63
C VAL A 65 -1.31 -5.16 -17.69
N VAL A 66 -0.34 -4.32 -17.30
CA VAL A 66 1.07 -4.69 -17.20
C VAL A 66 1.47 -4.71 -15.72
N GLY A 67 1.89 -5.87 -15.23
CA GLY A 67 2.48 -5.99 -13.90
C GLY A 67 3.93 -5.51 -13.91
N VAL A 68 4.27 -4.58 -13.02
CA VAL A 68 5.66 -4.16 -12.82
C VAL A 68 6.16 -4.72 -11.49
N PRO A 69 7.25 -5.50 -11.47
CA PRO A 69 7.77 -6.05 -10.23
C PRO A 69 8.32 -4.94 -9.33
N TYR A 70 8.06 -5.06 -8.03
CA TYR A 70 8.68 -4.24 -7.00
C TYR A 70 8.87 -5.03 -5.71
N ARG A 71 9.75 -4.56 -4.85
CA ARG A 71 9.85 -4.99 -3.45
C ARG A 71 9.55 -3.82 -2.54
N ALA A 72 9.03 -4.11 -1.36
CA ALA A 72 8.81 -3.12 -0.32
C ALA A 72 8.74 -3.81 1.04
N ASP A 73 9.09 -3.07 2.08
CA ASP A 73 8.80 -3.45 3.44
C ASP A 73 7.42 -2.91 3.84
N TYR A 74 6.60 -3.77 4.43
CA TYR A 74 5.33 -3.39 4.99
C TYR A 74 5.38 -3.43 6.51
N VAL A 75 5.11 -2.29 7.13
CA VAL A 75 5.01 -2.20 8.59
C VAL A 75 3.58 -1.84 8.99
N PHE A 76 3.07 -2.57 9.97
CA PHE A 76 1.72 -2.41 10.51
C PHE A 76 1.86 -1.87 11.93
N LEU A 77 1.51 -0.61 12.13
CA LEU A 77 1.64 0.06 13.41
C LEU A 77 0.31 -0.03 14.15
N ASN A 78 0.38 -0.48 15.40
CA ASN A 78 -0.78 -0.54 16.28
C ASN A 78 -1.01 0.82 16.95
N GLY A 79 -2.28 1.12 17.27
CA GLY A 79 -2.70 2.33 17.97
C GLY A 79 -3.65 2.05 19.12
#